data_AF-A0A3D4U9G6-F1
#
_entry.id   AF-A0A3D4U9G6-F1
#
_cell.length_a   1.000
_cell.length_b   1.000
_cell.length_c   1.000
_cell.angle_alpha   90.00
_cell.angle_beta   90.00
_cell.angle_gamma   90.00
#
_symmetry.space_group_name_H-M   'P 1'
#
loop_
_entity.id
_entity.type
_entity.pdbx_description
1 polymer ?
#
loop_
_entity_poly.entity_id
_entity_poly.type
_entity_poly.pdbx_seq_one_letter_code
_entity_poly.pdbx_strand_id
1 'polypeptide(L)'
;MDIYVVGAIGGCPVSEVAIRDVLAHPVEINTGNGFIGRPGTRLCVSEAYVAKIKNDFSMAEREAKDWCRLQLEKECGFGIYHSSRTWFCFSNGSGYATANITSRLPVLSQVLSTAEGEDYCDLLIQLVDFYFSFYRRCGRRQDEGLTNYGVDEGRLCYLDDDLYEVDSGLSFAVSLAGYFRAIPGVGVDAARRLGEALRAQMMLLGRNSPDTFARNFRDTFLSQEKEPLRAALLGALLPEPVVGAQRQDGLVPMAGRVAVLADIHANLRALTAVLADMAKLGLEQAIVLGDVVGYGPDPAACVEMLEQRGFQIIRGNHDEAAGTGKIMAGSSRAAAWSIPWTREQLSDSQREWLSELPLYLRSDDFLAVHGAPVDPTFMNAYVYAMTSDANLDYLQKQRIRLCFHGHTHVPGCWYRDQGGVTRFSKDRSQLHSSASTLLVCPGSVGQSRDGSDAASYLVYDGAIRSFEWRQINYDIDGLRRDMSDLGFPEFVQRLYASVAD
;
A
#
# COMPACT_ATOMS: atom_id res chain seq x y z
N MET A 1 37.32 -34.43 12.21
CA MET A 1 36.17 -33.52 12.15
C MET A 1 34.94 -34.35 12.38
N ASP A 2 34.27 -34.18 13.50
CA ASP A 2 33.09 -34.96 13.84
C ASP A 2 31.87 -34.26 13.25
N ILE A 3 31.07 -34.98 12.46
CA ILE A 3 29.88 -34.47 11.79
C ILE A 3 28.68 -35.17 12.38
N TYR A 4 27.66 -34.39 12.68
CA TYR A 4 26.37 -34.90 13.11
C TYR A 4 25.29 -34.40 12.17
N VAL A 5 24.67 -35.33 11.44
CA VAL A 5 23.57 -35.06 10.53
C VAL A 5 22.26 -35.10 11.31
N VAL A 6 21.53 -33.99 11.30
CA VAL A 6 20.27 -33.86 12.06
C VAL A 6 19.10 -34.44 11.28
N GLY A 7 19.04 -34.15 9.99
CA GLY A 7 17.97 -34.60 9.11
C GLY A 7 17.82 -33.72 7.88
N ALA A 8 16.90 -34.09 7.01
CA ALA A 8 16.60 -33.36 5.78
C ALA A 8 15.12 -33.12 5.60
N ILE A 9 14.79 -32.10 4.81
CA ILE A 9 13.41 -31.71 4.54
C ILE A 9 12.61 -32.86 3.93
N GLY A 10 13.20 -33.60 2.99
CA GLY A 10 12.58 -34.77 2.35
C GLY A 10 12.71 -36.07 3.14
N GLY A 11 13.26 -36.05 4.35
CA GLY A 11 13.48 -37.25 5.19
C GLY A 11 14.67 -38.13 4.77
N CYS A 12 15.31 -37.86 3.63
CA CYS A 12 16.49 -38.55 3.13
C CYS A 12 17.72 -37.64 3.19
N PRO A 13 18.50 -37.65 4.28
CA PRO A 13 19.63 -36.75 4.44
C PRO A 13 20.82 -37.07 3.55
N VAL A 14 21.54 -36.02 3.16
CA VAL A 14 22.82 -36.13 2.45
C VAL A 14 23.82 -36.89 3.32
N SER A 15 24.53 -37.85 2.72
CA SER A 15 25.48 -38.70 3.45
C SER A 15 26.63 -37.90 4.07
N GLU A 16 27.15 -38.39 5.18
CA GLU A 16 28.30 -37.78 5.85
C GLU A 16 29.54 -37.69 4.93
N VAL A 17 29.73 -38.69 4.06
CA VAL A 17 30.82 -38.71 3.08
C VAL A 17 30.71 -37.52 2.12
N ALA A 18 29.51 -37.26 1.58
CA ALA A 18 29.28 -36.11 0.70
C ALA A 18 29.42 -34.77 1.43
N ILE A 19 29.00 -34.70 2.70
CA ILE A 19 29.22 -33.51 3.54
C ILE A 19 30.71 -33.23 3.72
N ARG A 20 31.51 -34.26 4.02
CA ARG A 20 32.98 -34.12 4.15
C ARG A 20 33.62 -33.62 2.87
N ASP A 21 33.22 -34.17 1.73
CA ASP A 21 33.71 -33.77 0.41
C ASP A 21 33.44 -32.29 0.14
N VAL A 22 32.19 -31.83 0.30
CA VAL A 22 31.83 -30.43 0.04
C VAL A 22 32.60 -29.47 0.92
N LEU A 23 32.75 -29.77 2.21
CA LEU A 23 33.44 -28.91 3.17
C LEU A 23 34.93 -28.75 2.86
N ALA A 24 35.52 -29.64 2.05
CA ALA A 24 36.89 -29.49 1.56
C ALA A 24 37.06 -28.41 0.47
N HIS A 25 35.95 -27.88 -0.06
CA HIS A 25 35.94 -26.96 -1.20
C HIS A 25 35.31 -25.60 -0.85
N PRO A 26 35.92 -24.79 0.04
CA PRO A 26 35.43 -23.46 0.36
C PRO A 26 35.54 -22.51 -0.85
N VAL A 27 34.55 -21.63 -1.01
CA VAL A 27 34.53 -20.61 -2.06
C VAL A 27 34.34 -19.22 -1.46
N GLU A 28 34.94 -18.21 -2.10
CA GLU A 28 34.66 -16.82 -1.77
C GLU A 28 33.30 -16.39 -2.31
N ILE A 29 32.56 -15.61 -1.51
CA ILE A 29 31.29 -15.03 -1.92
C ILE A 29 31.59 -13.90 -2.93
N ASN A 30 31.19 -14.08 -4.18
CA ASN A 30 31.37 -13.09 -5.25
C ASN A 30 30.25 -13.21 -6.29
N THR A 31 29.71 -12.07 -6.73
CA THR A 31 28.64 -11.95 -7.73
C THR A 31 28.98 -12.56 -9.09
N GLY A 32 30.25 -12.68 -9.45
CA GLY A 32 30.69 -13.23 -10.74
C GLY A 32 30.51 -14.76 -10.90
N ASN A 33 30.47 -15.52 -9.80
CA ASN A 33 30.41 -16.99 -9.82
C ASN A 33 29.05 -17.56 -9.39
N GLY A 34 28.05 -16.71 -9.16
CA GLY A 34 26.69 -17.12 -8.79
C GLY A 34 26.48 -17.49 -7.31
N PHE A 35 27.44 -17.20 -6.43
CA PHE A 35 27.34 -17.50 -5.00
C PHE A 35 27.13 -16.23 -4.17
N ILE A 36 25.97 -16.15 -3.51
CA ILE A 36 25.54 -15.02 -2.66
C ILE A 36 25.38 -15.53 -1.22
N GLY A 37 25.77 -14.73 -0.22
CA GLY A 37 25.61 -15.08 1.18
C GLY A 37 25.85 -13.89 2.12
N ARG A 38 25.41 -14.04 3.39
CA ARG A 38 25.58 -13.02 4.43
C ARG A 38 27.05 -12.85 4.85
N PRO A 39 27.44 -11.65 5.33
CA PRO A 39 28.66 -11.50 6.14
C PRO A 39 28.64 -12.52 7.29
N GLY A 40 29.68 -13.34 7.42
CA GLY A 40 29.77 -14.39 8.44
C GLY A 40 29.34 -15.80 7.99
N THR A 41 28.67 -15.92 6.84
CA THR A 41 28.40 -17.22 6.20
C THR A 41 29.60 -17.65 5.35
N ARG A 42 30.07 -18.89 5.53
CA ARG A 42 31.06 -19.50 4.63
C ARG A 42 30.36 -20.48 3.70
N LEU A 43 30.63 -20.36 2.41
CA LEU A 43 30.12 -21.26 1.38
C LEU A 43 31.17 -22.30 1.02
N CYS A 44 30.71 -23.53 0.85
CA CYS A 44 31.49 -24.65 0.38
C CYS A 44 30.72 -25.32 -0.78
N VAL A 45 31.41 -25.64 -1.88
CA VAL A 45 30.76 -26.05 -3.12
C VAL A 45 31.53 -27.20 -3.76
N SER A 46 30.85 -28.32 -4.01
CA SER A 46 31.36 -29.39 -4.86
C SER A 46 30.62 -29.41 -6.22
N GLU A 47 30.88 -30.44 -7.02
CA GLU A 47 30.13 -30.67 -8.26
C GLU A 47 28.64 -30.91 -7.96
N ALA A 48 28.32 -31.63 -6.89
CA ALA A 48 26.96 -32.11 -6.60
C ALA A 48 26.20 -31.29 -5.55
N TYR A 49 26.88 -30.51 -4.70
CA TYR A 49 26.26 -29.89 -3.53
C TYR A 49 26.82 -28.51 -3.19
N VAL A 50 26.00 -27.73 -2.50
CA VAL A 50 26.37 -26.46 -1.86
C VAL A 50 26.07 -26.54 -0.38
N ALA A 51 27.06 -26.22 0.46
CA ALA A 51 26.91 -26.12 1.90
C ALA A 51 27.11 -24.68 2.39
N LYS A 52 26.22 -24.23 3.29
CA LYS A 52 26.28 -22.93 3.95
C LYS A 52 26.58 -23.12 5.42
N ILE A 53 27.69 -22.56 5.88
CA ILE A 53 28.18 -22.68 7.25
C ILE A 53 28.01 -21.34 7.96
N LYS A 54 27.32 -21.34 9.10
CA LYS A 54 27.20 -20.16 9.96
C LYS A 54 28.37 -20.15 10.95
N ASN A 55 29.32 -19.23 10.75
CA ASN A 55 30.51 -19.14 11.62
C ASN A 55 30.37 -18.13 12.76
N ASP A 56 29.24 -17.42 12.81
CA ASP A 56 29.04 -16.32 13.77
C ASP A 56 29.04 -16.77 15.23
N PHE A 57 28.85 -18.07 15.48
CA PHE A 57 28.77 -18.65 16.81
C PHE A 57 29.49 -20.01 16.86
N SER A 58 30.37 -20.18 17.85
CA SER A 58 30.85 -21.50 18.26
C SER A 58 29.99 -21.97 19.42
N MET A 59 29.28 -23.07 19.23
CA MET A 59 28.29 -23.58 20.20
C MET A 59 28.79 -24.87 20.86
N ALA A 60 28.22 -25.21 22.02
CA ALA A 60 28.36 -26.56 22.55
C ALA A 60 27.64 -27.57 21.62
N GLU A 61 28.09 -28.82 21.60
CA GLU A 61 27.54 -29.86 20.70
C GLU A 61 26.02 -29.99 20.79
N ARG A 62 25.48 -30.04 22.02
CA ARG A 62 24.04 -30.18 22.26
C ARG A 62 23.27 -28.99 21.71
N GLU A 63 23.75 -27.78 21.92
CA GLU A 63 23.10 -26.55 21.47
C GLU A 63 23.10 -26.46 19.94
N ALA A 64 24.20 -26.84 19.28
CA ALA A 64 24.28 -26.90 17.82
C ALA A 64 23.26 -27.90 17.24
N LYS A 65 23.14 -29.09 17.86
CA LYS A 65 22.16 -30.12 17.47
C LYS A 65 20.72 -29.62 17.62
N ASP A 66 20.40 -29.02 18.76
CA ASP A 66 19.05 -28.52 19.05
C ASP A 66 18.70 -27.34 18.15
N TRP A 67 19.65 -26.46 17.85
CA TRP A 67 19.47 -25.35 16.92
C TRP A 67 19.21 -25.85 15.48
N CYS A 68 20.00 -26.81 14.99
CA CYS A 68 19.79 -27.39 13.66
C CYS A 68 18.44 -28.11 13.57
N ARG A 69 17.99 -28.79 14.63
CA ARG A 69 16.66 -29.42 14.68
C ARG A 69 15.54 -28.38 14.58
N LEU A 70 15.65 -27.29 15.33
CA LEU A 70 14.68 -26.19 15.29
C LEU A 70 14.60 -25.54 13.90
N GLN A 71 15.75 -25.35 13.24
CA GLN A 71 15.73 -24.84 11.86
C GLN A 71 15.10 -25.83 10.89
N LEU A 72 15.43 -27.12 10.98
CA LEU A 72 14.83 -28.14 10.13
C LEU A 72 13.31 -28.18 10.28
N GLU A 73 12.79 -28.19 11.52
CA GLU A 73 11.34 -28.17 11.78
C GLU A 73 10.67 -26.93 11.17
N LYS A 74 11.29 -25.77 11.32
CA LYS A 74 10.79 -24.50 10.75
C LYS A 74 10.79 -24.54 9.22
N GLU A 75 11.89 -24.98 8.60
CA GLU A 75 12.05 -25.02 7.15
C GLU A 75 11.13 -26.06 6.47
N CYS A 76 10.86 -27.19 7.14
CA CYS A 76 9.85 -28.15 6.69
C CYS A 76 8.47 -27.51 6.56
N GLY A 77 8.09 -26.64 7.51
CA GLY A 77 6.82 -25.91 7.48
C GLY A 77 6.72 -24.88 6.34
N PHE A 78 7.86 -24.43 5.80
CA PHE A 78 7.89 -23.42 4.74
C PHE A 78 7.59 -23.97 3.35
N GLY A 79 8.00 -25.20 3.05
CA GLY A 79 7.72 -25.85 1.77
C GLY A 79 8.27 -25.12 0.54
N ILE A 80 9.35 -24.35 0.69
CA ILE A 80 10.03 -23.61 -0.39
C ILE A 80 11.42 -24.17 -0.72
N TYR A 81 11.93 -25.09 0.10
CA TYR A 81 13.28 -25.60 -0.02
C TYR A 81 13.33 -26.96 -0.71
N HIS A 82 14.45 -27.25 -1.35
CA HIS A 82 14.69 -28.53 -1.99
C HIS A 82 14.70 -29.69 -0.97
N SER A 83 14.19 -30.86 -1.38
CA SER A 83 14.01 -32.03 -0.51
C SER A 83 15.32 -32.56 0.09
N SER A 84 16.45 -32.40 -0.63
CA SER A 84 17.78 -32.78 -0.13
C SER A 84 18.39 -31.82 0.89
N ARG A 85 17.76 -30.66 1.15
CA ARG A 85 18.28 -29.69 2.12
C ARG A 85 18.38 -30.36 3.49
N THR A 86 19.61 -30.55 3.93
CA THR A 86 20.00 -31.32 5.10
C THR A 86 20.67 -30.40 6.11
N TRP A 87 20.19 -30.40 7.35
CA TRP A 87 20.83 -29.69 8.46
C TRP A 87 21.83 -30.60 9.17
N PHE A 88 23.00 -30.06 9.47
CA PHE A 88 24.05 -30.77 10.19
C PHE A 88 24.87 -29.79 11.05
N CYS A 89 25.63 -30.33 11.99
CA CYS A 89 26.62 -29.58 12.74
C CYS A 89 27.93 -30.36 12.80
N PHE A 90 29.05 -29.65 12.97
CA PHE A 90 30.36 -30.30 13.00
C PHE A 90 31.38 -29.59 13.89
N SER A 91 32.35 -30.36 14.41
CA SER A 91 33.42 -29.85 15.27
C SER A 91 34.38 -28.95 14.48
N ASN A 92 34.66 -27.73 14.94
CA ASN A 92 35.57 -26.78 14.25
C ASN A 92 36.84 -26.44 15.06
N GLY A 93 37.14 -27.20 16.12
CA GLY A 93 38.30 -27.00 17.00
C GLY A 93 38.06 -26.05 18.17
N SER A 94 37.07 -25.15 18.10
CA SER A 94 36.66 -24.26 19.18
C SER A 94 35.23 -24.52 19.70
N GLY A 95 34.57 -25.54 19.15
CA GLY A 95 33.20 -25.96 19.47
C GLY A 95 32.55 -26.61 18.25
N TYR A 96 31.24 -26.40 18.09
CA TYR A 96 30.47 -26.88 16.95
C TYR A 96 29.92 -25.71 16.11
N ALA A 97 30.07 -25.82 14.80
CA ALA A 97 29.42 -24.96 13.81
C ALA A 97 28.14 -25.59 13.29
N THR A 98 27.17 -24.77 12.88
CA THR A 98 25.90 -25.20 12.27
C THR A 98 25.91 -24.91 10.78
N ALA A 99 25.32 -25.82 10.00
CA ALA A 99 25.31 -25.71 8.55
C ALA A 99 24.11 -26.43 7.91
N ASN A 100 23.75 -25.98 6.72
CA ASN A 100 22.88 -26.73 5.82
C ASN A 100 23.64 -27.08 4.53
N ILE A 101 23.26 -28.19 3.91
CA ILE A 101 23.75 -28.65 2.61
C ILE A 101 22.56 -28.99 1.72
N THR A 102 22.62 -28.59 0.45
CA THR A 102 21.57 -28.87 -0.56
C THR A 102 22.22 -29.27 -1.87
N SER A 103 21.52 -30.06 -2.68
CA SER A 103 21.92 -30.36 -4.06
C SER A 103 22.25 -29.06 -4.81
N ARG A 104 23.29 -29.11 -5.64
CA ARG A 104 23.66 -27.96 -6.46
C ARG A 104 22.67 -27.84 -7.62
N LEU A 105 21.84 -26.80 -7.57
CA LEU A 105 20.82 -26.53 -8.58
C LEU A 105 21.29 -25.42 -9.53
N PRO A 106 20.94 -25.48 -10.83
CA PRO A 106 21.01 -24.32 -11.72
C PRO A 106 20.18 -23.17 -11.14
N VAL A 107 20.78 -21.98 -11.05
CA VAL A 107 20.05 -20.79 -10.55
C VAL A 107 19.12 -20.25 -11.63
N LEU A 108 17.97 -19.71 -11.21
CA LEU A 108 16.91 -19.29 -12.11
C LEU A 108 17.38 -18.22 -13.11
N SER A 109 18.27 -17.30 -12.71
CA SER A 109 18.86 -16.33 -13.63
C SER A 109 19.63 -16.97 -14.80
N GLN A 110 20.37 -18.06 -14.54
CA GLN A 110 21.10 -18.80 -15.58
C GLN A 110 20.14 -19.55 -16.48
N VAL A 111 19.14 -20.23 -15.90
CA VAL A 111 18.12 -20.95 -16.67
C VAL A 111 17.38 -19.99 -17.60
N LEU A 112 16.91 -18.86 -17.08
CA LEU A 112 16.21 -17.82 -17.85
C LEU A 112 17.08 -17.19 -18.94
N SER A 113 18.40 -17.11 -18.76
CA SER A 113 19.30 -16.56 -19.79
C SER A 113 19.45 -17.46 -21.02
N THR A 114 19.11 -18.74 -20.88
CA THR A 114 19.19 -19.76 -21.95
C THR A 114 17.83 -20.24 -22.43
N ALA A 115 16.74 -19.87 -21.74
CA ALA A 115 15.37 -20.22 -22.10
C ALA A 115 14.86 -19.28 -23.21
N GLU A 116 14.05 -19.82 -24.12
CA GLU A 116 13.43 -19.07 -25.23
C GLU A 116 11.91 -19.28 -25.25
N GLY A 117 11.18 -18.31 -25.81
CA GLY A 117 9.73 -18.44 -26.03
C GLY A 117 8.90 -18.65 -24.75
N GLU A 118 8.16 -19.75 -24.68
CA GLU A 118 7.22 -20.04 -23.58
C GLU A 118 7.92 -20.47 -22.28
N ASP A 119 9.12 -21.06 -22.37
CA ASP A 119 9.82 -21.65 -21.22
C ASP A 119 10.17 -20.61 -20.12
N TYR A 120 10.67 -19.44 -20.51
CA TYR A 120 10.96 -18.39 -19.53
C TYR A 120 9.68 -17.76 -18.96
N CYS A 121 8.59 -17.71 -19.74
CA CYS A 121 7.33 -17.14 -19.29
C CYS A 121 6.70 -18.01 -18.20
N ASP A 122 6.68 -19.32 -18.41
CA ASP A 122 6.15 -20.30 -17.46
C ASP A 122 6.96 -20.30 -16.16
N LEU A 123 8.30 -20.20 -16.23
CA LEU A 123 9.15 -20.07 -15.05
C LEU A 123 8.91 -18.76 -14.27
N LEU A 124 8.66 -17.64 -14.95
CA LEU A 124 8.34 -16.37 -14.28
C LEU A 124 6.95 -16.40 -13.63
N ILE A 125 5.97 -17.04 -14.28
CA ILE A 125 4.63 -17.24 -13.70
C ILE A 125 4.72 -18.16 -12.48
N GLN A 126 5.51 -19.23 -12.57
CA GLN A 126 5.79 -20.13 -11.45
C GLN A 126 6.47 -19.37 -10.29
N LEU A 127 7.39 -18.44 -10.59
CA LEU A 127 8.03 -17.59 -9.59
C LEU A 127 7.02 -16.69 -8.87
N VAL A 128 6.08 -16.08 -9.60
CA VAL A 128 5.01 -15.26 -9.02
C VAL A 128 4.15 -16.10 -8.06
N ASP A 129 3.70 -17.28 -8.47
CA ASP A 129 2.90 -18.16 -7.60
C ASP A 129 3.72 -18.66 -6.39
N PHE A 130 4.96 -19.10 -6.62
CA PHE A 130 5.87 -19.56 -5.57
C PHE A 130 6.14 -18.49 -4.50
N TYR A 131 6.39 -17.25 -4.94
CA TYR A 131 6.63 -16.13 -4.04
C TYR A 131 5.36 -15.76 -3.26
N PHE A 132 4.24 -15.49 -3.94
CA PHE A 132 3.04 -14.98 -3.28
C PHE A 132 2.25 -16.04 -2.50
N SER A 133 2.35 -17.32 -2.86
CA SER A 133 1.79 -18.41 -2.03
C SER A 133 2.48 -18.49 -0.68
N PHE A 134 3.83 -18.43 -0.65
CA PHE A 134 4.60 -18.35 0.58
C PHE A 134 4.31 -17.07 1.36
N TYR A 135 4.27 -15.93 0.65
CA TYR A 135 3.94 -14.63 1.21
C TYR A 135 2.67 -14.65 2.06
N ARG A 136 1.58 -15.21 1.50
CA ARG A 136 0.30 -15.35 2.20
C ARG A 136 0.34 -16.36 3.33
N ARG A 137 0.90 -17.54 3.07
CA ARG A 137 0.86 -18.67 4.02
C ARG A 137 1.70 -18.39 5.27
N CYS A 138 2.84 -17.74 5.10
CA CYS A 138 3.85 -17.60 6.15
C CYS A 138 3.96 -16.17 6.70
N GLY A 139 3.32 -15.16 6.09
CA GLY A 139 3.42 -13.77 6.52
C GLY A 139 4.85 -13.21 6.43
N ARG A 140 5.65 -13.77 5.53
CA ARG A 140 7.07 -13.45 5.30
C ARG A 140 7.33 -13.47 3.80
N ARG A 141 8.33 -12.74 3.33
CA ARG A 141 8.73 -12.77 1.90
C ARG A 141 10.15 -13.30 1.72
N GLN A 142 10.38 -13.93 0.57
CA GLN A 142 11.71 -14.27 0.10
C GLN A 142 12.45 -13.03 -0.43
N ASP A 143 13.76 -13.13 -0.57
CA ASP A 143 14.53 -12.24 -1.44
C ASP A 143 14.18 -12.49 -2.92
N GLU A 144 13.90 -11.43 -3.66
CA GLU A 144 13.43 -11.49 -5.04
C GLU A 144 14.57 -11.66 -6.07
N GLY A 145 15.83 -11.67 -5.67
CA GLY A 145 16.94 -11.90 -6.60
C GLY A 145 16.83 -13.24 -7.33
N LEU A 146 16.87 -13.24 -8.66
CA LEU A 146 16.73 -14.47 -9.47
C LEU A 146 17.82 -15.52 -9.19
N THR A 147 18.97 -15.11 -8.65
CA THR A 147 20.04 -16.03 -8.19
C THR A 147 19.70 -16.77 -6.91
N ASN A 148 18.69 -16.31 -6.16
CA ASN A 148 18.25 -16.93 -4.91
C ASN A 148 17.20 -18.04 -5.13
N TYR A 149 16.89 -18.36 -6.38
CA TYR A 149 16.00 -19.44 -6.77
C TYR A 149 16.77 -20.46 -7.61
N GLY A 150 16.58 -21.74 -7.31
CA GLY A 150 17.11 -22.86 -8.07
C GLY A 150 15.99 -23.58 -8.81
N VAL A 151 16.33 -24.22 -9.92
CA VAL A 151 15.39 -25.01 -10.72
C VAL A 151 15.78 -26.47 -10.66
N ASP A 152 14.85 -27.33 -10.25
CA ASP A 152 14.99 -28.78 -10.24
C ASP A 152 13.82 -29.42 -10.97
N GLU A 153 14.08 -30.11 -12.09
CA GLU A 153 13.05 -30.72 -12.96
C GLU A 153 11.86 -29.77 -13.27
N GLY A 154 12.13 -28.49 -13.50
CA GLY A 154 11.11 -27.47 -13.78
C GLY A 154 10.34 -26.96 -12.56
N ARG A 155 10.82 -27.24 -11.33
CA ARG A 155 10.25 -26.74 -10.07
C ARG A 155 11.21 -25.77 -9.40
N LEU A 156 10.66 -24.69 -8.86
CA LEU A 156 11.43 -23.71 -8.11
C LEU A 156 11.70 -24.18 -6.69
N CYS A 157 12.94 -23.93 -6.24
CA CYS A 157 13.36 -24.03 -4.85
C CYS A 157 14.00 -22.70 -4.45
N TYR A 158 13.74 -22.23 -3.23
CA TYR A 158 14.46 -21.10 -2.66
C TYR A 158 15.82 -21.58 -2.16
N LEU A 159 16.88 -20.86 -2.53
CA LEU A 159 18.26 -21.21 -2.19
C LEU A 159 18.78 -20.42 -1.02
N ASP A 160 18.16 -19.28 -0.67
CA ASP A 160 18.64 -18.43 0.43
C ASP A 160 18.07 -18.80 1.80
N ASP A 161 18.71 -18.31 2.86
CA ASP A 161 18.34 -18.58 4.26
C ASP A 161 17.53 -17.44 4.89
N ASP A 162 17.26 -16.41 4.08
CA ASP A 162 16.79 -15.11 4.52
C ASP A 162 15.34 -14.89 4.17
N LEU A 163 14.58 -14.39 5.14
CA LEU A 163 13.17 -14.10 4.99
C LEU A 163 12.87 -12.75 5.61
N TYR A 164 12.16 -11.92 4.88
CA TYR A 164 11.85 -10.54 5.26
C TYR A 164 10.37 -10.38 5.63
N GLU A 165 10.04 -9.21 6.18
CA GLU A 165 8.65 -8.84 6.41
C GLU A 165 7.94 -8.52 5.09
N VAL A 166 6.63 -8.77 5.09
CA VAL A 166 5.74 -8.49 3.97
C VAL A 166 5.57 -6.98 3.75
N ASP A 167 5.59 -6.55 2.50
CA ASP A 167 5.64 -5.13 2.09
C ASP A 167 4.57 -4.73 1.03
N SER A 168 3.43 -5.42 1.01
CA SER A 168 2.38 -5.30 0.00
C SER A 168 2.85 -5.47 -1.47
N GLY A 169 3.94 -6.21 -1.70
CA GLY A 169 4.44 -6.53 -3.05
C GLY A 169 5.36 -5.45 -3.64
N LEU A 170 5.79 -4.47 -2.84
CA LEU A 170 6.64 -3.37 -3.27
C LEU A 170 8.00 -3.86 -3.78
N SER A 171 8.70 -4.68 -3.01
CA SER A 171 10.02 -5.22 -3.37
C SER A 171 9.94 -6.11 -4.60
N PHE A 172 8.87 -6.89 -4.72
CA PHE A 172 8.62 -7.68 -5.92
C PHE A 172 8.39 -6.80 -7.17
N ALA A 173 7.63 -5.71 -7.06
CA ALA A 173 7.43 -4.77 -8.19
C ALA A 173 8.78 -4.19 -8.69
N VAL A 174 9.65 -3.79 -7.77
CA VAL A 174 11.00 -3.27 -8.11
C VAL A 174 11.85 -4.34 -8.80
N SER A 175 11.89 -5.54 -8.24
CA SER A 175 12.67 -6.66 -8.76
C SER A 175 12.16 -7.13 -10.12
N LEU A 176 10.85 -7.15 -10.32
CA LEU A 176 10.21 -7.50 -11.59
C LEU A 176 10.66 -6.61 -12.75
N ALA A 177 10.82 -5.30 -12.51
CA ALA A 177 11.40 -4.41 -13.51
C ALA A 177 12.86 -4.76 -13.80
N GLY A 178 13.60 -5.21 -12.78
CA GLY A 178 14.93 -5.81 -12.93
C GLY A 178 14.93 -7.05 -13.83
N TYR A 179 13.94 -7.93 -13.69
CA TYR A 179 13.84 -9.13 -14.52
C TYR A 179 13.66 -8.78 -16.00
N PHE A 180 12.80 -7.81 -16.32
CA PHE A 180 12.60 -7.35 -17.70
C PHE A 180 13.85 -6.75 -18.35
N ARG A 181 14.79 -6.24 -17.54
CA ARG A 181 16.10 -5.78 -17.99
C ARG A 181 17.10 -6.93 -18.15
N ALA A 182 17.09 -7.87 -17.21
CA ALA A 182 18.07 -8.95 -17.14
C ALA A 182 17.81 -10.10 -18.11
N ILE A 183 16.56 -10.36 -18.47
CA ILE A 183 16.15 -11.48 -19.32
C ILE A 183 16.06 -11.00 -20.78
N PRO A 184 16.91 -11.51 -21.68
CA PRO A 184 16.82 -11.21 -23.11
C PRO A 184 15.50 -11.76 -23.68
N GLY A 185 14.92 -11.08 -24.66
CA GLY A 185 13.80 -11.64 -25.45
C GLY A 185 12.43 -11.70 -24.77
N VAL A 186 12.25 -11.12 -23.56
CA VAL A 186 10.91 -11.01 -22.94
C VAL A 186 9.95 -10.26 -23.89
N GLY A 187 8.93 -10.96 -24.35
CA GLY A 187 7.91 -10.44 -25.27
C GLY A 187 6.71 -9.80 -24.56
N VAL A 188 5.94 -9.03 -25.32
CA VAL A 188 4.69 -8.38 -24.87
C VAL A 188 3.67 -9.40 -24.36
N ASP A 189 3.55 -10.56 -25.03
CA ASP A 189 2.63 -11.61 -24.62
C ASP A 189 3.01 -12.23 -23.27
N ALA A 190 4.30 -12.48 -23.06
CA ALA A 190 4.80 -12.96 -21.78
C ALA A 190 4.55 -11.95 -20.65
N ALA A 191 4.75 -10.66 -20.91
CA ALA A 191 4.44 -9.60 -19.94
C ALA A 191 2.94 -9.54 -19.60
N ARG A 192 2.06 -9.73 -20.59
CA ARG A 192 0.60 -9.82 -20.39
C ARG A 192 0.23 -11.02 -19.51
N ARG A 193 0.70 -12.22 -19.83
CA ARG A 193 0.45 -13.44 -19.04
C ARG A 193 0.97 -13.31 -17.60
N LEU A 194 2.13 -12.66 -17.42
CA LEU A 194 2.68 -12.38 -16.11
C LEU A 194 1.81 -11.38 -15.31
N GLY A 195 1.23 -10.39 -15.99
CA GLY A 195 0.25 -9.49 -15.39
C GLY A 195 -1.03 -10.20 -14.93
N GLU A 196 -1.54 -11.16 -15.72
CA GLU A 196 -2.67 -12.03 -15.35
C GLU A 196 -2.36 -12.87 -14.09
N ALA A 197 -1.17 -13.49 -14.05
CA ALA A 197 -0.71 -14.27 -12.90
C ALA A 197 -0.54 -13.39 -11.64
N LEU A 198 0.05 -12.20 -11.79
CA LEU A 198 0.17 -11.23 -10.70
C LEU A 198 -1.20 -10.80 -10.21
N ARG A 199 -2.15 -10.50 -11.09
CA ARG A 199 -3.51 -10.15 -10.70
C ARG A 199 -4.14 -11.22 -9.83
N ALA A 200 -4.04 -12.48 -10.26
CA ALA A 200 -4.59 -13.61 -9.51
C ALA A 200 -4.00 -13.68 -8.08
N GLN A 201 -2.68 -13.47 -7.93
CA GLN A 201 -2.03 -13.46 -6.62
C GLN A 201 -2.39 -12.22 -5.79
N MET A 202 -2.42 -11.04 -6.41
CA MET A 202 -2.72 -9.77 -5.75
C MET A 202 -4.15 -9.72 -5.23
N MET A 203 -5.13 -10.21 -6.00
CA MET A 203 -6.52 -10.28 -5.57
C MET A 203 -6.71 -11.14 -4.30
N LEU A 204 -5.85 -12.13 -4.09
CA LEU A 204 -5.83 -12.96 -2.88
C LEU A 204 -5.16 -12.27 -1.69
N LEU A 205 -4.42 -11.18 -1.90
CA LEU A 205 -3.85 -10.33 -0.83
C LEU A 205 -4.81 -9.22 -0.41
N GLY A 206 -5.65 -8.75 -1.32
CA GLY A 206 -6.64 -7.72 -1.07
C GLY A 206 -7.13 -7.09 -2.37
N ARG A 207 -8.36 -6.57 -2.34
CA ARG A 207 -9.03 -6.01 -3.53
C ARG A 207 -8.24 -4.86 -4.18
N ASN A 208 -7.57 -4.04 -3.36
CA ASN A 208 -6.76 -2.88 -3.80
C ASN A 208 -5.25 -3.21 -3.97
N SER A 209 -4.84 -4.45 -3.73
CA SER A 209 -3.45 -4.88 -3.89
C SER A 209 -2.94 -4.80 -5.34
N PRO A 210 -3.73 -5.15 -6.38
CA PRO A 210 -3.32 -4.95 -7.77
C PRO A 210 -2.96 -3.49 -8.08
N ASP A 211 -3.72 -2.54 -7.54
CA ASP A 211 -3.52 -1.09 -7.76
C ASP A 211 -2.28 -0.56 -7.08
N THR A 212 -2.07 -1.00 -5.84
CA THR A 212 -0.87 -0.68 -5.07
C THR A 212 0.37 -1.19 -5.80
N PHE A 213 0.33 -2.44 -6.27
CA PHE A 213 1.42 -3.02 -7.06
C PHE A 213 1.63 -2.25 -8.38
N ALA A 214 0.55 -1.97 -9.11
CA ALA A 214 0.60 -1.27 -10.38
C ALA A 214 1.22 0.14 -10.26
N ARG A 215 0.86 0.89 -9.22
CA ARG A 215 1.46 2.20 -8.91
C ARG A 215 2.96 2.07 -8.69
N ASN A 216 3.37 1.18 -7.80
CA ASN A 216 4.79 0.96 -7.50
C ASN A 216 5.56 0.52 -8.75
N PHE A 217 4.97 -0.34 -9.58
CA PHE A 217 5.59 -0.82 -10.80
C PHE A 217 5.75 0.27 -11.87
N ARG A 218 4.80 1.21 -12.00
CA ARG A 218 4.90 2.35 -12.92
C ARG A 218 6.12 3.23 -12.61
N ASP A 219 6.42 3.42 -11.33
CA ASP A 219 7.50 4.28 -10.87
C ASP A 219 8.89 3.61 -10.97
N THR A 220 8.95 2.33 -11.33
CA THR A 220 10.23 1.63 -11.54
C THR A 220 10.88 2.04 -12.86
N PHE A 221 12.22 2.14 -12.87
CA PHE A 221 12.97 2.46 -14.07
C PHE A 221 12.95 1.31 -15.10
N LEU A 222 12.42 1.59 -16.29
CA LEU A 222 12.56 0.77 -17.50
C LEU A 222 12.95 1.68 -18.66
N SER A 223 13.75 1.18 -19.61
CA SER A 223 14.08 1.92 -20.82
C SER A 223 12.83 2.10 -21.70
N GLN A 224 12.83 3.11 -22.58
CA GLN A 224 11.71 3.35 -23.51
C GLN A 224 11.40 2.13 -24.38
N GLU A 225 12.41 1.34 -24.75
CA GLU A 225 12.25 0.09 -25.51
C GLU A 225 11.42 -0.97 -24.78
N LYS A 226 11.40 -0.92 -23.44
CA LYS A 226 10.70 -1.87 -22.57
C LYS A 226 9.33 -1.36 -22.11
N GLU A 227 8.94 -0.14 -22.51
CA GLU A 227 7.63 0.43 -22.21
C GLU A 227 6.44 -0.43 -22.68
N PRO A 228 6.50 -1.08 -23.87
CA PRO A 228 5.43 -1.98 -24.30
C PRO A 228 5.20 -3.16 -23.34
N LEU A 229 6.27 -3.65 -22.69
CA LEU A 229 6.15 -4.71 -21.68
C LEU A 229 5.46 -4.20 -20.43
N ARG A 230 5.81 -2.98 -19.98
CA ARG A 230 5.13 -2.34 -18.84
C ARG A 230 3.65 -2.16 -19.14
N ALA A 231 3.31 -1.63 -20.31
CA ALA A 231 1.93 -1.41 -20.73
C ALA A 231 1.13 -2.73 -20.78
N ALA A 232 1.71 -3.79 -21.34
CA ALA A 232 1.05 -5.09 -21.43
C ALA A 232 0.84 -5.75 -20.06
N LEU A 233 1.85 -5.71 -19.18
CA LEU A 233 1.74 -6.22 -17.83
C LEU A 233 0.68 -5.46 -17.03
N LEU A 234 0.73 -4.12 -17.06
CA LEU A 234 -0.23 -3.30 -16.32
C LEU A 234 -1.65 -3.43 -16.86
N GLY A 235 -1.81 -3.55 -18.19
CA GLY A 235 -3.10 -3.79 -18.82
C GLY A 235 -3.69 -5.15 -18.45
N ALA A 236 -2.86 -6.16 -18.22
CA ALA A 236 -3.31 -7.48 -17.78
C ALA A 236 -3.52 -7.59 -16.25
N LEU A 237 -2.71 -6.86 -15.48
CA LEU A 237 -2.82 -6.73 -14.03
C LEU A 237 -4.11 -5.97 -13.65
N LEU A 238 -4.44 -4.96 -14.45
CA LEU A 238 -5.63 -4.12 -14.34
C LEU A 238 -6.44 -4.19 -15.65
N PRO A 239 -7.05 -5.36 -15.97
CA PRO A 239 -7.76 -5.60 -17.23
C PRO A 239 -9.05 -4.78 -17.34
N GLU A 240 -9.54 -4.33 -16.20
CA GLU A 240 -10.52 -3.27 -16.03
C GLU A 240 -9.78 -2.12 -15.32
N PRO A 241 -10.02 -0.84 -15.69
CA PRO A 241 -9.49 0.27 -14.91
C PRO A 241 -9.93 0.10 -13.45
N VAL A 242 -8.93 0.12 -12.55
CA VAL A 242 -9.02 0.14 -11.08
C VAL A 242 -10.43 0.41 -10.58
N VAL A 243 -11.07 -0.59 -9.96
CA VAL A 243 -12.23 -0.32 -9.10
C VAL A 243 -11.68 0.43 -7.88
N GLY A 244 -11.86 1.74 -7.88
CA GLY A 244 -11.21 2.72 -7.01
C GLY A 244 -10.85 4.01 -7.76
N ALA A 245 -10.75 3.93 -9.10
CA ALA A 245 -10.80 5.04 -10.04
C ALA A 245 -12.00 4.81 -10.96
N GLN A 246 -13.22 4.96 -10.44
CA GLN A 246 -14.33 5.12 -11.36
C GLN A 246 -14.18 6.49 -12.03
N ARG A 247 -13.97 6.49 -13.36
CA ARG A 247 -14.84 7.35 -14.17
C ARG A 247 -16.23 6.79 -13.91
N GLN A 248 -16.96 7.33 -12.92
CA GLN A 248 -18.34 6.93 -12.73
C GLN A 248 -19.09 7.46 -13.94
N ASP A 249 -19.49 6.57 -14.85
CA ASP A 249 -20.72 6.79 -15.60
C ASP A 249 -21.81 7.01 -14.53
N GLY A 250 -22.29 8.25 -14.41
CA GLY A 250 -23.17 8.65 -13.31
C GLY A 250 -22.52 9.50 -12.21
N LEU A 251 -21.37 10.16 -12.46
CA LEU A 251 -20.95 11.30 -11.64
C LEU A 251 -22.15 12.20 -11.34
N VAL A 252 -22.29 12.66 -10.08
CA VAL A 252 -23.32 13.64 -9.73
C VAL A 252 -23.26 14.74 -10.81
N PRO A 253 -24.37 15.04 -11.51
CA PRO A 253 -24.32 15.99 -12.59
C PRO A 253 -23.78 17.32 -12.10
N MET A 254 -22.55 17.65 -12.50
CA MET A 254 -21.89 18.94 -12.20
C MET A 254 -22.56 20.12 -12.92
N ALA A 255 -23.72 19.91 -13.53
CA ALA A 255 -24.58 20.94 -14.10
C ALA A 255 -25.71 21.37 -13.14
N GLY A 256 -25.98 20.59 -12.07
CA GLY A 256 -27.00 20.90 -11.06
C GLY A 256 -26.41 21.50 -9.78
N ARG A 257 -27.24 21.59 -8.73
CA ARG A 257 -26.79 21.93 -7.38
C ARG A 257 -26.37 20.67 -6.62
N VAL A 258 -25.14 20.66 -6.13
CA VAL A 258 -24.56 19.54 -5.37
C VAL A 258 -23.97 20.03 -4.05
N ALA A 259 -24.16 19.26 -2.98
CA ALA A 259 -23.46 19.51 -1.72
C ALA A 259 -22.06 18.88 -1.75
N VAL A 260 -21.07 19.57 -1.22
CA VAL A 260 -19.71 19.04 -1.04
C VAL A 260 -19.36 19.12 0.44
N LEU A 261 -19.12 17.95 1.03
CA LEU A 261 -18.81 17.76 2.44
C LEU A 261 -17.39 17.19 2.56
N ALA A 262 -16.71 17.43 3.67
CA ALA A 262 -15.41 16.84 3.97
C ALA A 262 -15.21 16.74 5.48
N ASP A 263 -14.29 15.88 5.91
CA ASP A 263 -13.73 15.89 7.26
C ASP A 263 -14.84 15.80 8.33
N ILE A 264 -15.70 14.78 8.22
CA ILE A 264 -16.82 14.53 9.14
C ILE A 264 -16.33 14.04 10.50
N HIS A 265 -15.21 13.33 10.54
CA HIS A 265 -14.48 12.96 11.75
C HIS A 265 -15.37 12.41 12.87
N ALA A 266 -16.22 11.43 12.52
CA ALA A 266 -17.09 10.73 13.47
C ALA A 266 -17.95 11.69 14.36
N ASN A 267 -18.26 12.88 13.86
CA ASN A 267 -19.09 13.86 14.56
C ASN A 267 -20.54 13.77 14.05
N LEU A 268 -21.31 12.85 14.63
CA LEU A 268 -22.68 12.57 14.20
C LEU A 268 -23.60 13.79 14.36
N ARG A 269 -23.38 14.61 15.40
CA ARG A 269 -24.16 15.81 15.69
C ARG A 269 -24.02 16.85 14.58
N ALA A 270 -22.79 17.10 14.14
CA ALA A 270 -22.52 17.98 13.02
C ALA A 270 -23.07 17.43 11.70
N LEU A 271 -22.83 16.14 11.42
CA LEU A 271 -23.35 15.48 10.21
C LEU A 271 -24.89 15.57 10.14
N THR A 272 -25.57 15.28 11.24
CA THR A 272 -27.03 15.36 11.34
C THR A 272 -27.53 16.78 11.05
N ALA A 273 -26.88 17.79 11.62
CA ALA A 273 -27.24 19.20 11.40
C ALA A 273 -27.04 19.62 9.93
N VAL A 274 -25.94 19.22 9.31
CA VAL A 274 -25.65 19.49 7.88
C VAL A 274 -26.67 18.80 6.97
N LEU A 275 -26.98 17.53 7.21
CA LEU A 275 -27.98 16.80 6.41
C LEU A 275 -29.38 17.40 6.55
N ALA A 276 -29.74 17.89 7.74
CA ALA A 276 -31.00 18.59 7.96
C ALA A 276 -31.06 19.94 7.20
N ASP A 277 -29.94 20.67 7.10
CA ASP A 277 -29.85 21.88 6.28
C ASP A 277 -29.94 21.56 4.78
N MET A 278 -29.22 20.53 4.31
CA MET A 278 -29.31 20.05 2.93
C MET A 278 -30.74 19.68 2.53
N ALA A 279 -31.47 18.98 3.41
CA ALA A 279 -32.85 18.61 3.18
C ALA A 279 -33.77 19.84 3.00
N LYS A 280 -33.56 20.91 3.78
CA LYS A 280 -34.32 22.18 3.62
C LYS A 280 -34.06 22.85 2.27
N LEU A 281 -32.87 22.65 1.70
CA LEU A 281 -32.48 23.18 0.40
C LEU A 281 -32.86 22.28 -0.79
N GLY A 282 -33.45 21.11 -0.53
CA GLY A 282 -33.75 20.11 -1.55
C GLY A 282 -32.51 19.48 -2.18
N LEU A 283 -31.38 19.43 -1.45
CA LEU A 283 -30.13 18.84 -1.93
C LEU A 283 -30.12 17.35 -1.64
N GLU A 284 -30.43 16.55 -2.66
CA GLU A 284 -30.48 15.08 -2.58
C GLU A 284 -29.16 14.41 -2.98
N GLN A 285 -28.25 15.15 -3.62
CA GLN A 285 -26.96 14.66 -4.10
C GLN A 285 -25.79 15.34 -3.40
N ALA A 286 -24.77 14.56 -3.05
CA ALA A 286 -23.57 15.07 -2.41
C ALA A 286 -22.30 14.33 -2.83
N ILE A 287 -21.19 15.06 -2.74
CA ILE A 287 -19.83 14.54 -2.76
C ILE A 287 -19.26 14.65 -1.35
N VAL A 288 -18.74 13.56 -0.78
CA VAL A 288 -18.07 13.52 0.52
C VAL A 288 -16.59 13.25 0.29
N LEU A 289 -15.74 14.19 0.67
CA LEU A 289 -14.30 14.18 0.38
C LEU A 289 -13.47 13.37 1.38
N GLY A 290 -14.07 12.40 2.08
CA GLY A 290 -13.39 11.54 3.04
C GLY A 290 -13.25 12.11 4.44
N ASP A 291 -12.52 11.35 5.26
CA ASP A 291 -12.45 11.45 6.72
C ASP A 291 -13.86 11.42 7.32
N VAL A 292 -14.59 10.35 6.99
CA VAL A 292 -15.89 10.01 7.60
C VAL A 292 -15.71 9.74 9.08
N VAL A 293 -14.62 9.04 9.43
CA VAL A 293 -14.29 8.61 10.80
C VAL A 293 -12.98 9.24 11.28
N GLY A 294 -12.66 9.04 12.57
CA GLY A 294 -11.49 9.62 13.23
C GLY A 294 -11.87 10.80 14.13
N TYR A 295 -11.08 11.05 15.18
CA TYR A 295 -11.29 12.06 16.24
C TYR A 295 -12.60 12.01 17.05
N GLY A 296 -13.78 11.99 16.42
CA GLY A 296 -15.08 12.04 17.08
C GLY A 296 -15.56 10.70 17.64
N PRO A 297 -16.62 10.71 18.46
CA PRO A 297 -17.08 9.55 19.21
C PRO A 297 -18.06 8.63 18.46
N ASP A 298 -18.57 9.01 17.29
CA ASP A 298 -19.68 8.29 16.63
C ASP A 298 -19.33 7.65 15.27
N PRO A 299 -18.22 6.89 15.13
CA PRO A 299 -17.76 6.45 13.81
C PRO A 299 -18.73 5.48 13.13
N ALA A 300 -19.29 4.52 13.86
CA ALA A 300 -20.24 3.55 13.30
C ALA A 300 -21.53 4.21 12.80
N ALA A 301 -22.08 5.16 13.57
CA ALA A 301 -23.30 5.86 13.20
C ALA A 301 -23.09 6.78 11.98
N CYS A 302 -21.94 7.45 11.89
CA CYS A 302 -21.60 8.24 10.70
C CYS A 302 -21.47 7.37 9.44
N VAL A 303 -20.83 6.20 9.53
CA VAL A 303 -20.74 5.25 8.41
C VAL A 303 -22.13 4.79 7.98
N GLU A 304 -22.96 4.30 8.92
CA GLU A 304 -24.32 3.82 8.62
C GLU A 304 -25.18 4.91 7.97
N MET A 305 -25.09 6.14 8.46
CA MET A 305 -25.85 7.28 7.95
C MET A 305 -25.49 7.65 6.51
N LEU A 306 -24.22 7.49 6.11
CA LEU A 306 -23.75 7.84 4.77
C LEU A 306 -23.92 6.70 3.77
N GLU A 307 -23.70 5.45 4.18
CA GLU A 307 -23.83 4.26 3.34
C GLU A 307 -25.22 4.16 2.69
N GLN A 308 -26.26 4.58 3.41
CA GLN A 308 -27.65 4.49 2.97
C GLN A 308 -28.10 5.61 1.99
N ARG A 309 -27.26 6.62 1.74
CA ARG A 309 -27.68 7.88 1.06
C ARG A 309 -27.35 7.95 -0.42
N GLY A 310 -26.63 6.98 -0.98
CA GLY A 310 -26.24 7.00 -2.40
C GLY A 310 -25.34 8.19 -2.78
N PHE A 311 -24.68 8.80 -1.80
CA PHE A 311 -23.73 9.88 -2.04
C PHE A 311 -22.44 9.35 -2.69
N GLN A 312 -21.72 10.23 -3.39
CA GLN A 312 -20.39 9.89 -3.88
C GLN A 312 -19.37 10.19 -2.79
N ILE A 313 -18.76 9.15 -2.25
CA ILE A 313 -17.88 9.26 -1.09
C ILE A 313 -16.51 8.79 -1.52
N ILE A 314 -15.48 9.60 -1.28
CA ILE A 314 -14.08 9.21 -1.43
C ILE A 314 -13.44 8.98 -0.07
N ARG A 315 -12.34 8.23 -0.04
CA ARG A 315 -11.60 7.85 1.15
C ARG A 315 -10.65 8.96 1.60
N GLY A 316 -10.67 9.29 2.88
CA GLY A 316 -9.66 10.12 3.54
C GLY A 316 -8.56 9.32 4.21
N ASN A 317 -7.57 10.00 4.77
CA ASN A 317 -6.45 9.31 5.43
C ASN A 317 -6.87 8.64 6.75
N HIS A 318 -7.87 9.18 7.46
CA HIS A 318 -8.42 8.54 8.65
C HIS A 318 -9.27 7.32 8.30
N ASP A 319 -10.03 7.39 7.19
CA ASP A 319 -10.80 6.24 6.69
C ASP A 319 -9.87 5.10 6.27
N GLU A 320 -8.77 5.42 5.56
CA GLU A 320 -7.75 4.43 5.18
C GLU A 320 -7.13 3.75 6.40
N ALA A 321 -6.73 4.54 7.41
CA ALA A 321 -6.14 4.01 8.64
C ALA A 321 -7.15 3.19 9.45
N ALA A 322 -8.41 3.63 9.52
CA ALA A 322 -9.49 2.94 10.20
C ALA A 322 -9.96 1.68 9.47
N GLY A 323 -9.91 1.62 8.14
CA GLY A 323 -10.24 0.43 7.37
C GLY A 323 -9.11 -0.61 7.43
N THR A 324 -7.89 -0.21 7.11
CA THR A 324 -6.73 -1.12 6.95
C THR A 324 -6.00 -1.47 8.25
N GLY A 325 -6.14 -0.64 9.28
CA GLY A 325 -5.38 -0.74 10.53
C GLY A 325 -3.95 -0.23 10.43
N LYS A 326 -3.55 0.36 9.30
CA LYS A 326 -2.22 0.94 9.11
C LYS A 326 -2.24 2.41 9.51
N ILE A 327 -1.61 2.75 10.62
CA ILE A 327 -1.42 4.14 11.05
C ILE A 327 -0.13 4.67 10.40
N MET A 328 -0.22 5.81 9.73
CA MET A 328 0.94 6.42 9.07
C MET A 328 1.97 6.90 10.10
N ALA A 329 3.25 6.64 9.84
CA ALA A 329 4.36 7.19 10.63
C ALA A 329 4.29 8.73 10.62
N GLY A 330 4.41 9.36 11.81
CA GLY A 330 4.30 10.82 11.95
C GLY A 330 2.88 11.35 12.13
N SER A 331 1.88 10.49 12.31
CA SER A 331 0.51 10.89 12.67
C SER A 331 0.48 11.74 13.95
N SER A 332 -0.46 12.68 14.02
CA SER A 332 -0.65 13.51 15.22
C SER A 332 -0.96 12.62 16.44
N ARG A 333 -0.65 13.11 17.65
CA ARG A 333 -0.98 12.39 18.89
C ARG A 333 -2.48 12.07 18.99
N ALA A 334 -3.34 12.98 18.52
CA ALA A 334 -4.77 12.77 18.47
C ALA A 334 -5.17 11.67 17.47
N ALA A 335 -4.57 11.64 16.27
CA ALA A 335 -4.84 10.61 15.27
C ALA A 335 -4.35 9.23 15.74
N ALA A 336 -3.13 9.16 16.30
CA ALA A 336 -2.53 7.93 16.81
C ALA A 336 -3.34 7.30 17.95
N TRP A 337 -4.04 8.11 18.74
CA TRP A 337 -4.96 7.61 19.78
C TRP A 337 -6.36 7.28 19.23
N SER A 338 -6.93 8.16 18.39
CA SER A 338 -8.32 8.03 17.94
C SER A 338 -8.54 6.92 16.93
N ILE A 339 -7.55 6.58 16.08
CA ILE A 339 -7.72 5.52 15.07
C ILE A 339 -7.91 4.13 15.70
N PRO A 340 -7.08 3.67 16.66
CA PRO A 340 -7.34 2.40 17.35
C PRO A 340 -8.72 2.36 18.01
N TRP A 341 -9.08 3.43 18.75
CA TRP A 341 -10.39 3.54 19.40
C TRP A 341 -11.54 3.48 18.39
N THR A 342 -11.43 4.24 17.29
CA THR A 342 -12.39 4.26 16.18
C THR A 342 -12.59 2.87 15.60
N ARG A 343 -11.50 2.14 15.37
CA ARG A 343 -11.55 0.78 14.84
C ARG A 343 -12.34 -0.16 15.74
N GLU A 344 -12.13 -0.08 17.05
CA GLU A 344 -12.86 -0.90 18.03
C GLU A 344 -14.37 -0.66 17.99
N GLN A 345 -14.81 0.55 17.62
CA GLN A 345 -16.24 0.88 17.49
C GLN A 345 -16.86 0.42 16.16
N LEU A 346 -16.05 0.07 15.17
CA LEU A 346 -16.52 -0.33 13.83
C LEU A 346 -16.63 -1.85 13.71
N SER A 347 -17.71 -2.32 13.10
CA SER A 347 -17.83 -3.71 12.63
C SER A 347 -16.86 -4.00 11.47
N ASP A 348 -16.60 -5.28 11.20
CA ASP A 348 -15.71 -5.67 10.10
C ASP A 348 -16.24 -5.20 8.74
N SER A 349 -17.56 -5.25 8.52
CA SER A 349 -18.17 -4.73 7.28
C SER A 349 -18.01 -3.22 7.13
N GLN A 350 -18.08 -2.45 8.22
CA GLN A 350 -17.85 -1.00 8.17
C GLN A 350 -16.37 -0.66 7.92
N ARG A 351 -15.44 -1.44 8.49
CA ARG A 351 -14.00 -1.29 8.20
C ARG A 351 -13.69 -1.62 6.75
N GLU A 352 -14.31 -2.68 6.22
CA GLU A 352 -14.22 -3.07 4.82
C GLU A 352 -14.77 -1.95 3.93
N TRP A 353 -15.99 -1.47 4.19
CA TRP A 353 -16.61 -0.35 3.47
C TRP A 353 -15.70 0.88 3.40
N LEU A 354 -15.12 1.31 4.53
CA LEU A 354 -14.17 2.44 4.56
C LEU A 354 -12.94 2.18 3.69
N SER A 355 -12.43 0.94 3.70
CA SER A 355 -11.26 0.55 2.89
C SER A 355 -11.58 0.44 1.39
N GLU A 356 -12.84 0.24 1.02
CA GLU A 356 -13.30 0.11 -0.37
C GLU A 356 -13.69 1.45 -1.02
N LEU A 357 -13.82 2.53 -0.23
CA LEU A 357 -14.11 3.86 -0.76
C LEU A 357 -13.07 4.27 -1.83
N PRO A 358 -13.51 4.86 -2.96
CA PRO A 358 -12.60 5.33 -4.01
C PRO A 358 -11.66 6.41 -3.49
N LEU A 359 -10.45 6.48 -4.06
CA LEU A 359 -9.45 7.49 -3.64
C LEU A 359 -9.75 8.90 -4.16
N TYR A 360 -10.43 8.97 -5.30
CA TYR A 360 -10.76 10.23 -5.97
C TYR A 360 -11.95 10.05 -6.90
N LEU A 361 -12.60 11.16 -7.27
CA LEU A 361 -13.55 11.22 -8.38
C LEU A 361 -12.94 12.06 -9.50
N ARG A 362 -13.10 11.66 -10.76
CA ARG A 362 -12.53 12.42 -11.89
C ARG A 362 -13.43 12.39 -13.13
N SER A 363 -13.54 13.53 -13.79
CA SER A 363 -14.03 13.66 -15.18
C SER A 363 -12.97 14.34 -16.05
N ASP A 364 -13.34 14.77 -17.26
CA ASP A 364 -12.43 15.46 -18.18
C ASP A 364 -11.90 16.78 -17.64
N ASP A 365 -12.71 17.52 -16.87
CA ASP A 365 -12.38 18.85 -16.35
C ASP A 365 -12.59 19.00 -14.84
N PHE A 366 -12.88 17.89 -14.14
CA PHE A 366 -13.19 17.84 -12.72
C PHE A 366 -12.33 16.81 -11.98
N LEU A 367 -11.97 17.13 -10.73
CA LEU A 367 -11.31 16.23 -9.79
C LEU A 367 -11.89 16.44 -8.38
N ALA A 368 -12.05 15.36 -7.62
CA ALA A 368 -12.28 15.42 -6.18
C ALA A 368 -11.29 14.49 -5.49
N VAL A 369 -10.53 15.02 -4.54
CA VAL A 369 -9.53 14.31 -3.74
C VAL A 369 -9.71 14.66 -2.27
N HIS A 370 -9.19 13.85 -1.36
CA HIS A 370 -9.20 14.21 0.06
C HIS A 370 -8.11 15.23 0.38
N GLY A 371 -6.84 14.90 0.05
CA GLY A 371 -5.66 15.72 0.27
C GLY A 371 -5.38 16.68 -0.90
N ALA A 372 -4.17 16.63 -1.48
CA ALA A 372 -3.76 17.53 -2.55
C ALA A 372 -3.66 16.82 -3.92
N PRO A 373 -4.02 17.47 -5.05
CA PRO A 373 -3.87 16.89 -6.39
C PRO A 373 -2.44 16.47 -6.78
N VAL A 374 -1.41 17.14 -6.26
CA VAL A 374 0.00 16.78 -6.54
C VAL A 374 0.48 15.57 -5.75
N ASP A 375 -0.26 15.18 -4.70
CA ASP A 375 0.08 14.03 -3.88
C ASP A 375 -0.23 12.74 -4.63
N PRO A 376 0.76 11.85 -4.83
CA PRO A 376 0.54 10.55 -5.47
C PRO A 376 -0.46 9.65 -4.73
N THR A 377 -0.72 9.93 -3.45
CA THR A 377 -1.72 9.21 -2.64
C THR A 377 -3.09 9.88 -2.62
N PHE A 378 -3.19 11.13 -3.08
CA PHE A 378 -4.38 11.98 -3.01
C PHE A 378 -4.99 12.20 -1.62
N MET A 379 -4.32 11.80 -0.53
CA MET A 379 -4.90 11.78 0.82
C MET A 379 -4.05 12.48 1.88
N ASN A 380 -2.73 12.59 1.71
CA ASN A 380 -1.84 12.92 2.83
C ASN A 380 -1.26 14.34 2.76
N ALA A 381 -1.17 14.94 1.57
CA ALA A 381 -0.66 16.30 1.45
C ALA A 381 -1.75 17.35 1.64
N TYR A 382 -1.35 18.47 2.23
CA TYR A 382 -2.22 19.63 2.45
C TYR A 382 -2.10 20.67 1.34
N VAL A 383 -3.21 21.36 1.06
CA VAL A 383 -3.24 22.55 0.19
C VAL A 383 -3.24 23.80 1.05
N TYR A 384 -2.10 24.47 1.14
CA TYR A 384 -1.91 25.75 1.82
C TYR A 384 -1.34 26.79 0.86
N ALA A 385 -1.16 28.03 1.31
CA ALA A 385 -0.58 29.10 0.51
C ALA A 385 0.73 28.68 -0.18
N MET A 386 1.64 28.04 0.56
CA MET A 386 2.95 27.60 0.05
C MET A 386 2.89 26.42 -0.95
N THR A 387 1.80 25.64 -0.97
CA THR A 387 1.63 24.49 -1.88
C THR A 387 0.61 24.76 -2.98
N SER A 388 -0.12 25.88 -2.92
CA SER A 388 -1.23 26.21 -3.82
C SER A 388 -0.80 26.33 -5.29
N ASP A 389 0.33 26.99 -5.57
CA ASP A 389 0.87 27.14 -6.93
C ASP A 389 1.12 25.79 -7.60
N ALA A 390 1.83 24.88 -6.92
CA ALA A 390 2.14 23.56 -7.47
C ALA A 390 0.88 22.74 -7.78
N ASN A 391 -0.16 22.86 -6.94
CA ASN A 391 -1.44 22.20 -7.16
C ASN A 391 -2.20 22.79 -8.34
N LEU A 392 -2.28 24.12 -8.45
CA LEU A 392 -2.91 24.78 -9.59
C LEU A 392 -2.20 24.44 -10.91
N ASP A 393 -0.86 24.45 -10.92
CA ASP A 393 -0.05 24.06 -12.07
C ASP A 393 -0.29 22.61 -12.49
N TYR A 394 -0.39 21.69 -11.54
CA TYR A 394 -0.74 20.30 -11.81
C TYR A 394 -2.10 20.21 -12.49
N LEU A 395 -3.12 20.83 -11.91
CA LEU A 395 -4.49 20.80 -12.45
C LEU A 395 -4.54 21.36 -13.88
N GLN A 396 -3.82 22.45 -14.17
CA GLN A 396 -3.79 23.03 -15.51
C GLN A 396 -3.07 22.18 -16.54
N LYS A 397 -1.95 21.55 -16.15
CA LYS A 397 -1.27 20.55 -17.01
C LYS A 397 -2.21 19.37 -17.31
N GLN A 398 -3.04 18.99 -16.35
CA GLN A 398 -4.04 17.94 -16.49
C GLN A 398 -5.37 18.40 -17.13
N ARG A 399 -5.48 19.69 -17.50
CA ARG A 399 -6.70 20.32 -18.05
C ARG A 399 -7.93 20.24 -17.13
N ILE A 400 -7.71 20.16 -15.82
CA ILE A 400 -8.75 20.17 -14.79
C ILE A 400 -9.08 21.62 -14.45
N ARG A 401 -10.37 21.97 -14.53
CA ARG A 401 -10.89 23.32 -14.23
C ARG A 401 -11.39 23.45 -12.81
N LEU A 402 -11.93 22.37 -12.24
CA LEU A 402 -12.47 22.36 -10.89
C LEU A 402 -11.90 21.17 -10.12
N CYS A 403 -11.29 21.45 -8.98
CA CYS A 403 -10.87 20.44 -8.03
C CYS A 403 -11.49 20.70 -6.66
N PHE A 404 -12.23 19.74 -6.11
CA PHE A 404 -12.59 19.74 -4.70
C PHE A 404 -11.52 19.03 -3.86
N HIS A 405 -11.19 19.59 -2.71
CA HIS A 405 -10.28 18.99 -1.75
C HIS A 405 -10.72 19.20 -0.29
N GLY A 406 -10.32 18.32 0.61
CA GLY A 406 -10.56 18.40 2.06
C GLY A 406 -9.26 18.58 2.84
N HIS A 407 -9.15 17.86 3.95
CA HIS A 407 -7.95 17.61 4.76
C HIS A 407 -7.38 18.81 5.53
N THR A 408 -7.48 20.03 4.98
CA THR A 408 -7.06 21.27 5.65
C THR A 408 -8.06 21.72 6.71
N HIS A 409 -9.33 21.32 6.56
CA HIS A 409 -10.48 21.76 7.36
C HIS A 409 -10.75 23.27 7.32
N VAL A 410 -10.19 23.98 6.33
CA VAL A 410 -10.32 25.43 6.18
C VAL A 410 -11.04 25.74 4.88
N PRO A 411 -12.25 26.32 4.92
CA PRO A 411 -13.01 26.64 3.71
C PRO A 411 -12.33 27.75 2.89
N GLY A 412 -12.45 27.64 1.57
CA GLY A 412 -12.01 28.66 0.63
C GLY A 412 -11.63 28.09 -0.73
N CYS A 413 -11.18 28.96 -1.63
CA CYS A 413 -10.77 28.61 -2.97
C CYS A 413 -9.43 29.23 -3.33
N TRP A 414 -8.48 28.40 -3.74
CA TRP A 414 -7.29 28.82 -4.47
C TRP A 414 -7.58 28.84 -5.97
N TYR A 415 -7.15 29.89 -6.67
CA TYR A 415 -7.38 30.01 -8.11
C TYR A 415 -6.31 30.88 -8.77
N ARG A 416 -6.20 30.76 -10.10
CA ARG A 416 -5.31 31.59 -10.90
C ARG A 416 -6.10 32.68 -11.62
N ASP A 417 -5.77 33.94 -11.36
CA ASP A 417 -6.40 35.09 -12.02
C ASP A 417 -5.94 35.25 -13.48
N GLN A 418 -6.51 36.22 -14.21
CA GLN A 418 -6.17 36.49 -15.61
C GLN A 418 -4.70 36.85 -15.84
N GLY A 419 -4.01 37.36 -14.80
CA GLY A 419 -2.59 37.71 -14.84
C GLY A 419 -1.67 36.52 -14.56
N GLY A 420 -2.21 35.33 -14.30
CA GLY A 420 -1.42 34.16 -13.93
C GLY A 420 -1.02 34.13 -12.46
N VAL A 421 -1.56 35.01 -11.62
CA VAL A 421 -1.21 35.09 -10.19
C VAL A 421 -2.15 34.20 -9.38
N THR A 422 -1.58 33.43 -8.46
CA THR A 422 -2.34 32.62 -7.50
C THR A 422 -2.98 33.50 -6.44
N ARG A 423 -4.28 33.32 -6.26
CA ARG A 423 -5.13 34.05 -5.31
C ARG A 423 -5.87 33.07 -4.42
N PHE A 424 -6.28 33.56 -3.25
CA PHE A 424 -7.17 32.85 -2.33
C PHE A 424 -8.40 33.69 -2.07
N SER A 425 -9.57 33.08 -2.14
CA SER A 425 -10.84 33.71 -1.76
C SER A 425 -11.57 32.89 -0.70
N LYS A 426 -12.05 33.59 0.33
CA LYS A 426 -13.10 33.11 1.24
C LYS A 426 -14.47 33.72 0.92
N ASP A 427 -14.53 34.60 -0.09
CA ASP A 427 -15.75 35.33 -0.42
C ASP A 427 -16.78 34.36 -1.01
N ARG A 428 -17.93 34.30 -0.34
CA ARG A 428 -18.96 33.27 -0.50
C ARG A 428 -19.92 33.56 -1.64
N SER A 429 -19.68 34.61 -2.42
CA SER A 429 -20.75 35.24 -3.20
C SER A 429 -20.61 35.16 -4.72
N GLN A 430 -19.56 34.54 -5.27
CA GLN A 430 -19.39 34.04 -6.66
C GLN A 430 -17.90 34.10 -7.04
N LEU A 431 -17.23 32.95 -7.23
CA LEU A 431 -15.93 32.95 -7.90
C LEU A 431 -16.12 33.15 -9.40
N HIS A 432 -15.49 34.22 -9.89
CA HIS A 432 -15.70 34.82 -11.20
C HIS A 432 -15.40 33.86 -12.38
N SER A 433 -16.16 34.02 -13.46
CA SER A 433 -16.04 33.34 -14.77
C SER A 433 -14.68 33.45 -15.47
N SER A 434 -13.71 34.15 -14.88
CA SER A 434 -12.39 34.44 -15.45
C SER A 434 -11.26 33.53 -14.93
N ALA A 435 -11.50 32.73 -13.89
CA ALA A 435 -10.49 31.78 -13.39
C ALA A 435 -10.38 30.55 -14.31
N SER A 436 -9.15 30.17 -14.67
CA SER A 436 -8.91 29.00 -15.54
C SER A 436 -9.02 27.68 -14.78
N THR A 437 -8.65 27.68 -13.50
CA THR A 437 -8.64 26.52 -12.61
C THR A 437 -8.94 26.95 -11.19
N LEU A 438 -9.76 26.15 -10.51
CA LEU A 438 -10.26 26.35 -9.16
C LEU A 438 -9.90 25.13 -8.30
N LEU A 439 -9.35 25.38 -7.11
CA LEU A 439 -9.03 24.39 -6.10
C LEU A 439 -9.76 24.78 -4.82
N VAL A 440 -10.85 24.06 -4.53
CA VAL A 440 -11.92 24.49 -3.63
C VAL A 440 -12.02 23.54 -2.43
N CYS A 441 -11.97 24.09 -1.22
CA CYS A 441 -12.20 23.35 0.02
C CYS A 441 -13.54 23.73 0.64
N PRO A 442 -14.42 22.76 0.96
CA PRO A 442 -15.71 23.04 1.62
C PRO A 442 -15.56 23.42 3.10
N GLY A 443 -14.36 23.28 3.68
CA GLY A 443 -14.13 23.31 5.12
C GLY A 443 -14.32 21.92 5.71
N SER A 444 -14.66 21.84 6.99
CA SER A 444 -14.88 20.56 7.68
C SER A 444 -16.27 20.52 8.29
N VAL A 445 -16.96 19.39 8.14
CA VAL A 445 -18.23 19.13 8.83
C VAL A 445 -17.98 18.90 10.31
N GLY A 446 -17.00 18.04 10.63
CA GLY A 446 -16.81 17.54 11.97
C GLY A 446 -15.86 18.32 12.84
N GLN A 447 -14.81 18.93 12.28
CA GLN A 447 -13.68 19.50 13.01
C GLN A 447 -13.12 20.75 12.31
N SER A 448 -13.88 21.84 12.28
CA SER A 448 -13.48 23.11 11.68
C SER A 448 -12.15 23.65 12.26
N ARG A 449 -11.27 24.18 11.41
CA ARG A 449 -9.97 24.79 11.79
C ARG A 449 -9.82 26.24 11.37
N ASP A 450 -10.91 26.89 11.00
CA ASP A 450 -10.94 28.29 10.54
C ASP A 450 -11.29 29.30 11.64
N GLY A 451 -11.36 28.84 12.89
CA GLY A 451 -11.77 29.63 14.05
C GLY A 451 -13.28 29.57 14.35
N SER A 452 -14.06 28.83 13.56
CA SER A 452 -15.49 28.60 13.82
C SER A 452 -15.74 27.27 14.51
N ASP A 453 -16.66 27.27 15.49
CA ASP A 453 -17.22 26.04 16.07
C ASP A 453 -18.33 25.41 15.20
N ALA A 454 -18.79 26.11 14.16
CA ALA A 454 -19.84 25.63 13.27
C ALA A 454 -19.30 24.60 12.27
N ALA A 455 -20.16 23.66 11.87
CA ALA A 455 -19.88 22.75 10.76
C ALA A 455 -19.88 23.53 9.44
N SER A 456 -18.94 23.22 8.55
CA SER A 456 -18.83 23.85 7.22
C SER A 456 -19.06 22.84 6.11
N TYR A 457 -19.87 23.22 5.11
CA TYR A 457 -19.98 22.51 3.85
C TYR A 457 -20.21 23.49 2.70
N LEU A 458 -20.12 23.00 1.46
CA LEU A 458 -20.25 23.83 0.27
C LEU A 458 -21.46 23.39 -0.55
N VAL A 459 -22.20 24.36 -1.11
CA VAL A 459 -23.14 24.12 -2.21
C VAL A 459 -22.50 24.63 -3.49
N TYR A 460 -22.31 23.75 -4.46
CA TYR A 460 -21.86 24.09 -5.81
C TYR A 460 -23.06 24.09 -6.75
N ASP A 461 -23.27 25.20 -7.46
CA ASP A 461 -24.24 25.29 -8.56
C ASP A 461 -23.49 25.26 -9.89
N GLY A 462 -23.60 24.14 -10.59
CA GLY A 462 -22.97 23.90 -11.88
C GLY A 462 -23.49 24.77 -13.02
N ALA A 463 -24.77 25.17 -12.98
CA ALA A 463 -25.41 25.90 -14.06
C ALA A 463 -24.86 27.33 -14.16
N ILE A 464 -24.63 27.96 -13.02
CA ILE A 464 -24.07 29.32 -12.92
C ILE A 464 -22.61 29.35 -12.42
N ARG A 465 -22.03 28.18 -12.15
CA ARG A 465 -20.67 27.99 -11.62
C ARG A 465 -20.39 28.79 -10.36
N SER A 466 -21.32 28.77 -9.41
CA SER A 466 -21.19 29.48 -8.13
C SER A 466 -20.94 28.54 -6.97
N PHE A 467 -20.29 29.06 -5.93
CA PHE A 467 -20.02 28.37 -4.68
C PHE A 467 -20.69 29.13 -3.54
N GLU A 468 -21.41 28.43 -2.68
CA GLU A 468 -21.97 28.96 -1.44
C GLU A 468 -21.47 28.12 -0.27
N TRP A 469 -20.56 28.67 0.54
CA TRP A 469 -20.14 28.04 1.79
C TRP A 469 -21.19 28.26 2.87
N ARG A 470 -21.60 27.17 3.49
CA ARG A 470 -22.61 27.16 4.55
C ARG A 470 -21.96 26.83 5.88
N GLN A 471 -22.38 27.55 6.92
CA GLN A 471 -21.96 27.33 8.30
C GLN A 471 -23.18 26.97 9.14
N ILE A 472 -23.12 25.80 9.76
CA ILE A 472 -24.24 25.19 10.46
C ILE A 472 -23.86 24.98 11.92
N ASN A 473 -24.57 25.67 12.81
CA ASN A 473 -24.44 25.44 14.24
C ASN A 473 -25.01 24.05 14.59
N TYR A 474 -24.31 23.34 15.47
CA TYR A 474 -24.72 22.05 16.02
C TYR A 474 -24.45 22.02 17.52
N ASP A 475 -24.92 20.99 18.21
CA ASP A 475 -24.73 20.83 19.66
C ASP A 475 -23.28 20.40 20.00
N ILE A 476 -22.36 21.36 19.92
CA ILE A 476 -20.93 21.14 20.24
C ILE A 476 -20.71 20.80 21.71
N ASP A 477 -21.53 21.35 22.62
CA ASP A 477 -21.45 21.04 24.04
C ASP A 477 -21.96 19.62 24.35
N GLY A 478 -22.95 19.14 23.59
CA GLY A 478 -23.31 17.73 23.54
C GLY A 478 -22.15 16.85 23.10
N LEU A 479 -21.50 17.17 21.98
CA LEU A 479 -20.33 16.42 21.49
C LEU A 479 -19.23 16.33 22.55
N ARG A 480 -18.88 17.45 23.19
CA ARG A 480 -17.85 17.50 24.23
C ARG A 480 -18.21 16.63 25.43
N ARG A 481 -19.49 16.62 25.84
CA ARG A 481 -19.97 15.73 26.91
C ARG A 481 -19.85 14.27 26.51
N ASP A 482 -20.30 13.90 25.31
CA ASP A 482 -20.21 12.53 24.80
C ASP A 482 -18.74 12.04 24.80
N MET A 483 -17.82 12.87 24.32
CA MET A 483 -16.38 12.57 24.35
C MET A 483 -15.83 12.40 25.79
N SER A 484 -16.27 13.24 26.74
CA SER A 484 -15.86 13.12 28.14
C SER A 484 -16.41 11.85 28.80
N ASP A 485 -17.67 11.51 28.53
CA ASP A 485 -18.34 10.34 29.10
C ASP A 485 -17.71 9.04 28.57
N LEU A 486 -17.22 9.06 27.33
CA LEU A 486 -16.47 7.97 26.71
C LEU A 486 -14.97 7.95 27.09
N GLY A 487 -14.52 8.87 27.95
CA GLY A 487 -13.15 8.88 28.47
C GLY A 487 -12.09 9.32 27.47
N PHE A 488 -12.45 10.17 26.48
CA PHE A 488 -11.48 10.68 25.52
C PHE A 488 -10.41 11.51 26.24
N PRO A 489 -9.12 11.40 25.87
CA PRO A 489 -8.08 12.23 26.44
C PRO A 489 -8.28 13.72 26.11
N GLU A 490 -7.84 14.59 27.03
CA GLU A 490 -7.97 16.03 26.89
C GLU A 490 -7.36 16.57 25.57
N PHE A 491 -6.24 15.99 25.11
CA PHE A 491 -5.60 16.42 23.85
C PHE A 491 -6.43 16.12 22.59
N VAL A 492 -7.40 15.20 22.67
CA VAL A 492 -8.37 14.94 21.60
C VAL A 492 -9.58 15.85 21.77
N GLN A 493 -10.09 15.99 22.99
CA GLN A 493 -11.21 16.89 23.29
C GLN A 493 -10.91 18.36 22.90
N ARG A 494 -9.66 18.80 23.09
CA ARG A 494 -9.20 20.15 22.71
C ARG A 494 -9.29 20.45 21.21
N LEU A 495 -9.43 19.44 20.34
CA LEU A 495 -9.71 19.65 18.91
C LEU A 495 -11.06 20.33 18.66
N TYR A 496 -11.95 20.27 19.65
CA TYR A 496 -13.29 20.86 19.63
C TYR A 496 -13.42 21.97 20.67
N ALA A 497 -12.32 22.49 21.23
CA ALA A 497 -12.37 23.63 22.14
C ALA A 497 -12.53 24.92 21.32
N SER A 498 -13.42 25.81 21.76
CA SER A 498 -13.62 27.11 21.13
C SER A 498 -12.30 27.87 21.13
N VAL A 499 -11.99 28.53 20.02
CA VAL A 499 -10.85 29.47 19.97
C VAL A 499 -11.23 30.65 20.87
N ALA A 500 -10.76 30.65 22.11
CA ALA A 500 -10.81 31.84 22.95
C ALA A 500 -9.86 32.88 22.34
N ASP A 501 -10.40 34.07 22.05
CA ASP A 501 -9.62 35.27 21.68
C ASP A 501 -8.47 35.56 22.66
#